data_AF-D0A5J0-F1
#
_entry.id   AF-D0A5J0-F1
#
_cell.length_a   1.000
_cell.length_b   1.000
_cell.length_c   1.000
_cell.angle_alpha   90.00
_cell.angle_beta   90.00
_cell.angle_gamma   90.00
#
_symmetry.space_group_name_H-M   'P 1'
#
loop_
_entity.id
_entity.type
_entity.pdbx_description
1 polymer ?
#
loop_
_entity_poly.entity_id
_entity_poly.type
_entity_poly.pdbx_seq_one_letter_code
_entity_poly.pdbx_strand_id
1 'polypeptide(L)'
;MRRTLGGTVRGHLPCIFIALQRRSVIPGQIPTDDSLRHGNGTGGEGAPGWELRRGHHLHSSVGLHSPYPTACGRMFNPQLYHEVLQACCDQKWLQAVQREMRNDAEWVETLRREGGVAKDMNVLTESTGHDDEFMMKLREKLKTNKKMSLTLCAIQESYERIREKRDMHETQVAADGGHDPYAAMRQRQQGEFGAKLPSF
;
A
#
# COMPACT_ATOMS: atom_id res chain seq x y z
N MET A 1 -57.53 -6.15 31.69
CA MET A 1 -57.25 -6.34 30.25
C MET A 1 -57.42 -5.00 29.53
N ARG A 2 -56.45 -4.63 28.67
CA ARG A 2 -56.52 -3.59 27.59
C ARG A 2 -56.85 -2.15 28.05
N ARG A 3 -55.89 -1.22 28.19
CA ARG A 3 -55.25 -0.40 27.13
C ARG A 3 -56.17 -0.12 25.94
N THR A 4 -56.62 1.14 25.80
CA THR A 4 -56.35 2.03 24.65
C THR A 4 -57.05 3.37 24.81
N LEU A 5 -56.31 4.44 24.48
CA LEU A 5 -56.71 5.71 23.82
C LEU A 5 -56.23 6.94 24.57
N GLY A 6 -55.51 7.79 23.84
CA GLY A 6 -55.39 9.20 24.17
C GLY A 6 -54.02 9.77 23.85
N GLY A 7 -53.99 10.70 22.90
CA GLY A 7 -53.06 11.83 23.01
C GLY A 7 -52.08 11.99 21.87
N THR A 8 -52.57 12.46 20.72
CA THR A 8 -51.80 13.28 19.79
C THR A 8 -51.19 14.46 20.55
N VAL A 9 -49.86 14.47 20.70
CA VAL A 9 -49.11 15.68 21.05
C VAL A 9 -48.07 15.90 19.97
N ARG A 10 -48.31 16.97 19.22
CA ARG A 10 -47.50 17.57 18.17
C ARG A 10 -46.19 18.05 18.80
N GLY A 11 -45.15 17.21 18.73
CA GLY A 11 -43.81 17.50 19.23
C GLY A 11 -42.92 18.06 18.12
N HIS A 12 -42.37 19.24 18.35
CA HIS A 12 -41.50 19.99 17.46
C HIS A 12 -40.30 19.18 16.93
N LEU A 13 -40.05 19.32 15.63
CA LEU A 13 -38.75 19.05 15.00
C LEU A 13 -37.67 19.84 15.74
N PRO A 14 -36.61 19.21 16.29
CA PRO A 14 -35.42 19.95 16.63
C PRO A 14 -34.67 20.28 15.32
N CYS A 15 -34.78 21.53 14.88
CA CYS A 15 -33.78 22.15 14.01
C CYS A 15 -32.43 22.07 14.74
N ILE A 16 -31.61 21.10 14.38
CA ILE A 16 -30.23 21.04 14.83
C ILE A 16 -29.51 22.18 14.11
N PHE A 17 -29.28 23.26 14.85
CA PHE A 17 -28.37 24.33 14.48
C PHE A 17 -26.98 23.72 14.30
N ILE A 18 -26.55 23.57 13.05
CA ILE A 18 -25.15 23.33 12.73
C ILE A 18 -24.42 24.63 13.06
N ALA A 19 -23.92 24.71 14.30
CA ALA A 19 -22.98 25.76 14.68
C ALA A 19 -21.80 25.69 13.71
N LEU A 20 -21.54 26.79 12.99
CA LEU A 20 -20.32 27.00 12.23
C LEU A 20 -19.13 26.78 13.17
N GLN A 21 -18.54 25.58 13.16
CA GLN A 21 -17.22 25.38 13.72
C GLN A 21 -16.22 26.10 12.81
N ARG A 22 -15.74 27.23 13.30
CA ARG A 22 -14.59 27.94 12.76
C ARG A 22 -13.43 26.95 12.65
N ARG A 23 -12.91 26.78 11.43
CA ARG A 23 -11.68 26.05 11.11
C ARG A 23 -10.58 26.45 12.09
N SER A 24 -10.09 25.51 12.88
CA SER A 24 -8.79 25.62 13.53
C SER A 24 -7.71 25.50 12.46
N VAL A 25 -6.78 26.46 12.45
CA VAL A 25 -5.63 26.50 11.56
C VAL A 25 -4.64 25.41 12.00
N ILE A 26 -4.30 24.49 11.08
CA ILE A 26 -3.23 23.51 11.27
C ILE A 26 -1.88 24.24 11.07
N PRO A 27 -0.94 24.18 12.03
CA PRO A 27 0.42 24.69 11.81
C PRO A 27 1.09 23.91 10.67
N GLY A 28 1.42 24.59 9.57
CA GLY A 28 2.11 24.00 8.42
C GLY A 28 1.46 24.21 7.04
N GLN A 29 0.31 24.88 6.95
CA GLN A 29 -0.23 25.32 5.66
C GLN A 29 0.19 26.76 5.35
N ILE A 30 1.01 26.95 4.32
CA ILE A 30 1.20 28.26 3.70
C ILE A 30 -0.01 28.50 2.79
N PRO A 31 -0.70 29.65 2.89
CA PRO A 31 -1.75 30.02 1.95
C PRO A 31 -1.17 30.12 0.54
N THR A 32 -1.82 29.48 -0.44
CA THR A 32 -1.52 29.73 -1.85
C THR A 32 -2.06 31.11 -2.21
N ASP A 33 -1.23 32.14 -2.02
CA ASP A 33 -1.49 33.46 -2.59
C ASP A 33 -0.72 33.57 -3.91
N ASP A 34 -1.51 33.68 -4.97
CA ASP A 34 -1.09 33.88 -6.34
C ASP A 34 -0.83 35.37 -6.52
N SER A 35 0.38 35.85 -6.19
CA SER A 35 0.87 37.21 -6.50
C SER A 35 2.33 37.39 -6.07
N LEU A 36 3.28 37.35 -7.02
CA LEU A 36 4.23 38.43 -7.31
C LEU A 36 5.42 37.94 -8.14
N ARG A 37 5.40 38.40 -9.39
CA ARG A 37 6.50 38.66 -10.30
C ARG A 37 7.75 39.24 -9.60
N HIS A 38 8.91 38.80 -10.11
CA HIS A 38 10.25 39.43 -10.13
C HIS A 38 11.13 39.30 -8.87
N GLY A 39 12.25 38.58 -9.04
CA GLY A 39 13.38 38.60 -8.13
C GLY A 39 14.50 37.67 -8.59
N ASN A 40 15.40 38.19 -9.41
CA ASN A 40 16.59 37.51 -9.93
C ASN A 40 17.60 37.22 -8.80
N GLY A 41 18.12 35.99 -8.70
CA GLY A 41 19.11 35.60 -7.69
C GLY A 41 19.76 34.26 -8.02
N THR A 42 20.98 34.35 -8.52
CA THR A 42 21.89 33.28 -8.97
C THR A 42 22.41 32.38 -7.84
N GLY A 43 22.55 31.09 -8.13
CA GLY A 43 23.61 30.22 -7.58
C GLY A 43 23.19 29.22 -6.50
N GLY A 44 23.31 27.93 -6.80
CA GLY A 44 23.22 26.85 -5.82
C GLY A 44 22.77 25.53 -6.45
N GLU A 45 23.75 24.68 -6.78
CA GLU A 45 23.55 23.32 -7.28
C GLU A 45 22.71 22.47 -6.30
N GLY A 46 21.79 21.69 -6.88
CA GLY A 46 21.34 20.37 -6.42
C GLY A 46 21.13 20.15 -4.93
N ALA A 47 19.95 20.48 -4.40
CA ALA A 47 19.36 19.75 -3.29
C ALA A 47 17.83 19.78 -3.40
N PRO A 48 17.15 18.65 -3.64
CA PRO A 48 15.70 18.64 -3.67
C PRO A 48 15.18 18.75 -2.23
N GLY A 49 14.61 19.91 -1.88
CA GLY A 49 14.15 20.29 -0.53
C GLY A 49 12.98 19.50 0.09
N TRP A 50 12.80 18.23 -0.28
CA TRP A 50 11.86 17.31 0.38
C TRP A 50 12.46 16.60 1.60
N GLU A 51 13.80 16.57 1.73
CA GLU A 51 14.49 15.84 2.81
C GLU A 51 14.38 16.51 4.19
N LEU A 52 14.23 17.85 4.23
CA LEU A 52 14.25 18.61 5.49
C LEU A 52 12.92 18.59 6.28
N ARG A 53 11.85 18.01 5.75
CA ARG A 53 10.52 18.01 6.41
C ARG A 53 10.30 16.86 7.39
N ARG A 54 11.28 15.97 7.61
CA ARG A 54 11.15 14.78 8.47
C ARG A 54 11.92 14.84 9.80
N GLY A 55 12.36 16.02 10.23
CA GLY A 55 13.44 16.17 11.22
C GLY A 55 13.15 15.98 12.71
N HIS A 56 11.90 15.84 13.20
CA HIS A 56 11.66 15.91 14.66
C HIS A 56 11.01 14.69 15.34
N HIS A 57 10.79 13.58 14.63
CA HIS A 57 10.32 12.31 15.24
C HIS A 57 11.16 11.06 14.90
N LEU A 58 12.27 11.17 14.16
CA LEU A 58 12.92 10.02 13.51
C LEU A 58 14.15 9.42 14.22
N HIS A 59 14.55 9.88 15.42
CA HIS A 59 15.79 9.36 16.02
C HIS A 59 15.69 7.89 16.48
N SER A 60 14.50 7.36 16.78
CA SER A 60 14.33 5.97 17.24
C SER A 60 14.12 4.92 16.12
N SER A 61 13.90 5.33 14.87
CA SER A 61 13.61 4.44 13.73
C SER A 61 14.74 4.37 12.70
N VAL A 62 15.89 5.00 12.99
CA VAL A 62 17.06 5.00 12.11
C VAL A 62 17.53 3.56 11.84
N GLY A 63 17.42 3.12 10.58
CA GLY A 63 17.83 1.78 10.15
C GLY A 63 16.81 0.66 10.36
N LEU A 64 15.61 0.95 10.90
CA LEU A 64 14.49 0.01 10.90
C LEU A 64 13.88 -0.13 9.50
N HIS A 65 13.98 0.94 8.71
CA HIS A 65 13.51 1.02 7.33
C HIS A 65 14.69 1.08 6.35
N SER A 66 15.77 0.33 6.56
CA SER A 66 16.77 0.15 5.52
C SER A 66 16.73 -1.28 5.02
N PRO A 67 17.01 -1.53 3.72
CA PRO A 67 17.14 -2.89 3.24
C PRO A 67 18.20 -3.67 4.02
N TYR A 68 17.92 -4.94 4.34
CA TYR A 68 18.86 -5.81 5.07
C TYR A 68 18.88 -7.23 4.51
N PRO A 69 20.01 -7.96 4.66
CA PRO A 69 20.12 -9.34 4.22
C PRO A 69 19.31 -10.28 5.12
N THR A 70 18.75 -11.33 4.53
CA THR A 70 17.92 -12.33 5.22
C THR A 70 18.50 -13.74 5.14
N ALA A 71 17.90 -14.70 5.86
CA ALA A 71 18.32 -16.10 5.87
C ALA A 71 18.21 -16.82 4.51
N CYS A 72 17.39 -16.31 3.58
CA CYS A 72 17.34 -16.84 2.22
C CYS A 72 18.42 -16.27 1.30
N GLY A 73 19.28 -15.37 1.79
CA GLY A 73 20.35 -14.73 1.02
C GLY A 73 19.90 -13.53 0.19
N ARG A 74 18.58 -13.24 0.15
CA ARG A 74 18.00 -12.07 -0.54
C ARG A 74 17.90 -10.88 0.40
N MET A 75 17.78 -9.69 -0.17
CA MET A 75 17.56 -8.45 0.58
C MET A 75 16.07 -8.27 0.85
N PHE A 76 15.72 -7.94 2.09
CA PHE A 76 14.37 -7.53 2.45
C PHE A 76 14.34 -6.01 2.63
N ASN A 77 13.39 -5.36 1.97
CA ASN A 77 13.22 -3.90 2.03
C ASN A 77 11.96 -3.53 2.83
N PRO A 78 12.08 -2.99 4.05
CA PRO A 78 10.92 -2.62 4.87
C PRO A 78 9.94 -1.65 4.19
N GLN A 79 10.41 -0.66 3.43
CA GLN A 79 9.53 0.28 2.73
C GLN A 79 8.70 -0.42 1.67
N LEU A 80 9.38 -1.22 0.84
CA LEU A 80 8.71 -1.99 -0.20
C LEU A 80 7.70 -2.96 0.41
N TYR A 81 7.98 -3.52 1.59
CA TYR A 81 7.05 -4.38 2.28
C TYR A 81 5.74 -3.65 2.63
N HIS A 82 5.81 -2.41 3.11
CA HIS A 82 4.61 -1.60 3.34
C HIS A 82 3.84 -1.31 2.05
N GLU A 83 4.54 -1.01 0.94
CA GLU A 83 3.90 -0.83 -0.37
C GLU A 83 3.19 -2.10 -0.84
N VAL A 84 3.82 -3.27 -0.64
CA VAL A 84 3.21 -4.56 -0.95
C VAL A 84 1.96 -4.80 -0.11
N LEU A 85 2.01 -4.53 1.21
CA LEU A 85 0.85 -4.68 2.08
C LEU A 85 -0.32 -3.83 1.59
N GLN A 86 -0.05 -2.57 1.22
CA GLN A 86 -1.06 -1.68 0.66
C GLN A 86 -1.60 -2.19 -0.69
N ALA A 87 -0.73 -2.69 -1.58
CA ALA A 87 -1.12 -3.24 -2.87
C ALA A 87 -2.00 -4.48 -2.70
N CYS A 88 -1.68 -5.37 -1.75
CA CYS A 88 -2.44 -6.58 -1.48
C CYS A 88 -3.86 -6.33 -0.92
N CYS A 89 -4.20 -5.10 -0.53
CA CYS A 89 -5.59 -4.71 -0.24
C CYS A 89 -6.46 -4.66 -1.51
N ASP A 90 -5.85 -4.53 -2.70
CA ASP A 90 -6.53 -4.65 -3.99
C ASP A 90 -6.46 -6.11 -4.49
N GLN A 91 -7.63 -6.70 -4.77
CA GLN A 91 -7.74 -8.08 -5.22
C GLN A 91 -6.97 -8.36 -6.53
N LYS A 92 -6.91 -7.40 -7.46
CA LYS A 92 -6.17 -7.56 -8.73
C LYS A 92 -4.68 -7.62 -8.47
N TRP A 93 -4.17 -6.76 -7.59
CA TRP A 93 -2.77 -6.78 -7.18
C TRP A 93 -2.41 -8.07 -6.45
N LEU A 94 -3.24 -8.49 -5.49
CA LEU A 94 -3.03 -9.75 -4.77
C LEU A 94 -2.95 -10.93 -5.74
N GLN A 95 -3.89 -11.03 -6.68
CA GLN A 95 -3.88 -12.08 -7.69
C GLN A 95 -2.66 -11.98 -8.62
N ALA A 96 -2.28 -10.78 -9.05
CA ALA A 96 -1.12 -10.59 -9.91
C ALA A 96 0.18 -11.04 -9.22
N VAL A 97 0.38 -10.63 -7.96
CA VAL A 97 1.53 -11.05 -7.13
C VAL A 97 1.53 -12.57 -6.97
N GLN A 98 0.40 -13.18 -6.62
CA GLN A 98 0.30 -14.65 -6.50
C GLN A 98 0.65 -15.37 -7.82
N ARG A 99 0.29 -14.81 -8.97
CA ARG A 99 0.62 -15.39 -10.28
C ARG A 99 2.12 -15.26 -10.59
N GLU A 100 2.70 -14.10 -10.35
CA GLU A 100 4.11 -13.82 -10.60
C GLU A 100 5.03 -14.62 -9.65
N MET A 101 4.62 -14.83 -8.41
CA MET A 101 5.34 -15.66 -7.44
C MET A 101 5.54 -17.11 -7.91
N ARG A 102 4.65 -17.64 -8.76
CA ARG A 102 4.82 -19.00 -9.30
C ARG A 102 6.02 -19.14 -10.24
N ASN A 103 6.58 -18.03 -10.69
CA ASN A 103 7.81 -18.02 -11.47
C ASN A 103 9.06 -18.15 -10.57
N ASP A 104 8.92 -18.03 -9.25
CA ASP A 104 10.01 -18.22 -8.29
C ASP A 104 10.16 -19.70 -7.94
N ALA A 105 11.07 -20.38 -8.65
CA ALA A 105 11.28 -21.82 -8.50
C ALA A 105 11.73 -22.22 -7.08
N GLU A 106 12.58 -21.41 -6.44
CA GLU A 106 13.08 -21.71 -5.08
C GLU A 106 11.94 -21.64 -4.06
N TRP A 107 11.08 -20.62 -4.17
CA TRP A 107 9.91 -20.49 -3.32
C TRP A 107 8.89 -21.60 -3.58
N VAL A 108 8.58 -21.93 -4.85
CA VAL A 108 7.62 -23.00 -5.19
C VAL A 108 8.07 -24.34 -4.62
N GLU A 109 9.36 -24.69 -4.75
CA GLU A 109 9.88 -25.95 -4.22
C GLU A 109 9.83 -25.97 -2.68
N THR A 110 10.18 -24.86 -2.04
CA THR A 110 10.12 -24.73 -0.58
C THR A 110 8.67 -24.84 -0.07
N LEU A 111 7.72 -24.20 -0.75
CA LEU A 111 6.29 -24.28 -0.43
C LEU A 111 5.78 -25.73 -0.53
N ARG A 112 6.22 -26.48 -1.55
CA ARG A 112 5.86 -27.88 -1.75
C ARG A 112 6.42 -28.77 -0.63
N ARG A 113 7.67 -28.56 -0.22
CA ARG A 113 8.37 -29.41 0.75
C ARG A 113 7.99 -29.10 2.20
N GLU A 114 7.87 -27.83 2.54
CA GLU A 114 7.79 -27.35 3.94
C GLU A 114 6.48 -26.64 4.28
N GLY A 115 5.60 -26.45 3.28
CA GLY A 115 4.34 -25.75 3.42
C GLY A 115 4.50 -24.23 3.54
N GLY A 116 3.39 -23.56 3.84
CA GLY A 116 3.35 -22.10 3.97
C GLY A 116 3.90 -21.57 5.30
N VAL A 117 3.92 -20.24 5.40
CA VAL A 117 4.36 -19.48 6.61
C VAL A 117 3.20 -18.74 7.29
N ALA A 118 1.96 -18.91 6.81
CA ALA A 118 0.81 -18.13 7.28
C ALA A 118 0.59 -18.26 8.81
N LYS A 119 0.75 -19.45 9.37
CA LYS A 119 0.64 -19.67 10.81
C LYS A 119 1.72 -18.91 11.59
N ASP A 120 2.98 -19.02 11.16
CA ASP A 120 4.11 -18.33 11.80
C ASP A 120 3.96 -16.81 11.73
N MET A 121 3.41 -16.32 10.61
CA MET A 121 3.13 -14.91 10.39
C MET A 121 1.98 -14.42 11.28
N ASN A 122 0.89 -15.18 11.42
CA ASN A 122 -0.21 -14.82 12.31
C ASN A 122 0.25 -14.72 13.77
N VAL A 123 1.04 -15.70 14.24
CA VAL A 123 1.61 -15.67 15.59
C VAL A 123 2.48 -14.42 15.79
N LEU A 124 3.26 -14.04 14.79
CA LEU A 124 4.08 -12.83 14.86
C LEU A 124 3.20 -11.58 15.01
N THR A 125 2.19 -11.42 14.16
CA THR A 125 1.28 -10.27 14.14
C THR A 125 0.40 -10.18 15.40
N GLU A 126 -0.10 -11.30 15.90
CA GLU A 126 -0.92 -11.35 17.13
C GLU A 126 -0.10 -11.02 18.39
N SER A 127 1.21 -11.26 18.36
CA SER A 127 2.13 -11.00 19.48
C SER A 127 2.60 -9.55 19.59
N THR A 128 2.12 -8.66 18.71
CA THR A 128 2.62 -7.28 18.57
C THR A 128 1.50 -6.27 18.69
N GLY A 129 1.72 -5.22 19.49
CA GLY A 129 0.73 -4.15 19.67
C GLY A 129 0.93 -2.94 18.76
N HIS A 130 2.14 -2.76 18.24
CA HIS A 130 2.55 -1.58 17.46
C HIS A 130 3.44 -1.98 16.27
N ASP A 131 3.39 -1.19 15.19
CA ASP A 131 4.09 -1.47 13.92
C ASP A 131 5.62 -1.57 14.08
N ASP A 132 6.24 -0.70 14.88
CA ASP A 132 7.69 -0.72 15.10
C ASP A 132 8.15 -2.01 15.81
N GLU A 133 7.36 -2.47 16.79
CA GLU A 133 7.62 -3.72 17.51
C GLU A 133 7.52 -4.92 16.55
N PHE A 134 6.49 -4.90 15.71
CA PHE A 134 6.31 -5.90 14.66
C PHE A 134 7.49 -5.91 13.69
N MET A 135 7.94 -4.75 13.20
CA MET A 135 9.05 -4.66 12.26
C MET A 135 10.38 -5.13 12.87
N MET A 136 10.62 -4.85 14.15
CA MET A 136 11.79 -5.37 14.86
C MET A 136 11.75 -6.91 14.97
N LYS A 137 10.63 -7.48 15.41
CA LYS A 137 10.49 -8.95 15.53
C LYS A 137 10.53 -9.62 14.16
N LEU A 138 9.91 -9.01 13.16
CA LEU A 138 9.97 -9.48 11.77
C LEU A 138 11.41 -9.55 11.29
N ARG A 139 12.19 -8.48 11.48
CA ARG A 139 13.61 -8.43 11.10
C ARG A 139 14.42 -9.57 11.70
N GLU A 140 14.30 -9.80 13.00
CA GLU A 140 15.01 -10.91 13.67
C GLU A 140 14.55 -12.28 13.17
N LYS A 141 13.25 -12.42 12.88
CA LYS A 141 12.71 -13.66 12.32
C LYS A 141 13.20 -13.91 10.89
N LEU A 142 13.33 -12.89 10.04
CA LEU A 142 13.82 -13.04 8.67
C LEU A 142 15.33 -13.33 8.60
N LYS A 143 16.12 -12.95 9.62
CA LYS A 143 17.53 -13.33 9.74
C LYS A 143 17.75 -14.81 10.05
N THR A 144 16.77 -15.48 10.64
CA THR A 144 16.92 -16.84 11.18
C THR A 144 16.03 -17.88 10.48
N ASN A 145 14.82 -17.49 10.07
CA ASN A 145 13.86 -18.37 9.42
C ASN A 145 13.97 -18.26 7.89
N LYS A 146 14.64 -19.24 7.27
CA LYS A 146 14.81 -19.30 5.80
C LYS A 146 13.48 -19.35 5.06
N LYS A 147 12.51 -20.12 5.53
CA LYS A 147 11.20 -20.28 4.87
C LYS A 147 10.41 -18.98 4.84
N MET A 148 10.39 -18.28 5.98
CA MET A 148 9.70 -17.00 6.13
C MET A 148 10.36 -15.89 5.33
N SER A 149 11.70 -15.81 5.39
CA SER A 149 12.47 -14.87 4.56
C SER A 149 12.27 -15.11 3.07
N LEU A 150 12.40 -16.35 2.60
CA LEU A 150 12.18 -16.70 1.20
C LEU A 150 10.76 -16.30 0.74
N THR A 151 9.74 -16.56 1.57
CA THR A 151 8.36 -16.20 1.22
C THR A 151 8.18 -14.70 1.08
N LEU A 152 8.64 -13.91 2.05
CA LEU A 152 8.45 -12.46 1.99
C LEU A 152 9.32 -11.80 0.92
N CYS A 153 10.55 -12.27 0.70
CA CYS A 153 11.38 -11.79 -0.40
C CYS A 153 10.77 -12.13 -1.77
N ALA A 154 10.25 -13.35 -1.96
CA ALA A 154 9.58 -13.74 -3.21
C ALA A 154 8.34 -12.88 -3.49
N ILE A 155 7.57 -12.54 -2.44
CA ILE A 155 6.45 -11.60 -2.52
C ILE A 155 6.93 -10.21 -3.00
N GLN A 156 7.98 -9.67 -2.37
CA GLN A 156 8.53 -8.35 -2.67
C GLN A 156 9.04 -8.24 -4.11
N GLU A 157 9.88 -9.19 -4.51
CA GLU A 157 10.46 -9.20 -5.86
C GLU A 157 9.38 -9.41 -6.93
N SER A 158 8.33 -10.18 -6.62
CA SER A 158 7.19 -10.35 -7.54
C SER A 158 6.42 -9.06 -7.71
N TYR A 159 6.19 -8.32 -6.62
CA TYR A 159 5.56 -7.01 -6.68
C TYR A 159 6.41 -6.01 -7.48
N GLU A 160 7.72 -5.95 -7.24
CA GLU A 160 8.64 -5.08 -7.98
C GLU A 160 8.63 -5.38 -9.47
N ARG A 161 8.71 -6.66 -9.86
CA ARG A 161 8.64 -7.06 -11.28
C ARG A 161 7.34 -6.63 -11.95
N ILE A 162 6.21 -6.74 -11.26
CA ILE A 162 4.91 -6.31 -11.80
C ILE A 162 4.87 -4.79 -11.93
N ARG A 163 5.33 -4.07 -10.89
CA ARG A 163 5.40 -2.61 -10.88
C ARG A 163 6.30 -2.09 -11.99
N GLU A 164 7.50 -2.65 -12.16
CA GLU A 164 8.43 -2.26 -13.22
C GLU A 164 7.85 -2.49 -14.62
N LYS A 165 7.21 -3.65 -14.85
CA LYS A 165 6.51 -3.93 -16.12
C LYS A 165 5.42 -2.89 -16.39
N ARG A 166 4.64 -2.49 -15.38
CA ARG A 166 3.61 -1.46 -15.50
C ARG A 166 4.23 -0.10 -15.79
N ASP A 167 5.22 0.31 -15.02
CA ASP A 167 5.85 1.63 -15.12
C ASP A 167 6.55 1.80 -16.49
N MET A 168 7.20 0.74 -16.99
CA MET A 168 7.75 0.69 -18.35
C MET A 168 6.64 0.79 -19.41
N HIS A 169 5.52 0.09 -19.23
CA HIS A 169 4.40 0.17 -20.16
C HIS A 169 3.77 1.57 -20.19
N GLU A 170 3.54 2.18 -19.03
CA GLU A 170 3.01 3.55 -18.93
C GLU A 170 3.95 4.57 -19.59
N THR A 171 5.26 4.40 -19.39
CA THR A 171 6.29 5.23 -20.03
C THR A 171 6.27 5.07 -21.55
N GLN A 172 6.15 3.83 -22.05
CA GLN A 172 6.07 3.56 -23.49
C GLN A 172 4.81 4.17 -24.11
N VAL A 173 3.64 4.00 -23.47
CA VAL A 173 2.39 4.59 -23.95
C VAL A 173 2.47 6.11 -23.98
N ALA A 174 3.09 6.74 -22.98
CA ALA A 174 3.31 8.18 -22.98
C ALA A 174 4.25 8.62 -24.12
N ALA A 175 5.32 7.85 -24.38
CA ALA A 175 6.25 8.12 -25.49
C ALA A 175 5.59 7.97 -26.87
N ASP A 176 4.68 7.01 -27.02
CA ASP A 176 3.93 6.75 -28.26
C ASP A 176 2.71 7.67 -28.44
N GLY A 177 2.62 8.77 -27.69
CA GLY A 177 1.53 9.75 -27.81
C GLY A 177 0.17 9.25 -27.33
N GLY A 178 0.14 8.29 -26.40
CA GLY A 178 -1.08 7.71 -25.84
C GLY A 178 -1.59 6.47 -26.58
N HIS A 179 -0.85 5.95 -27.56
CA HIS A 179 -1.19 4.70 -28.22
C HIS A 179 -0.90 3.50 -27.31
N ASP A 180 -1.93 2.94 -26.67
CA ASP A 180 -1.82 1.71 -25.88
C ASP A 180 -2.12 0.47 -26.73
N PRO A 181 -1.11 -0.39 -27.03
CA PRO A 181 -1.29 -1.59 -27.85
C PRO A 181 -2.23 -2.63 -27.20
N TYR A 182 -2.46 -2.57 -25.89
CA TYR A 182 -3.33 -3.49 -25.15
C TYR A 182 -4.73 -2.91 -24.89
N ALA A 183 -5.02 -1.66 -25.30
CA ALA A 183 -6.31 -1.01 -25.05
C ALA A 183 -7.50 -1.82 -25.61
N ALA A 184 -7.38 -2.30 -26.85
CA ALA A 184 -8.41 -3.12 -27.51
C ALA A 184 -8.62 -4.47 -26.80
N MET A 185 -7.54 -5.10 -26.31
CA MET A 185 -7.63 -6.35 -25.56
C MET A 185 -8.33 -6.14 -24.21
N ARG A 186 -8.03 -5.04 -23.50
CA ARG A 186 -8.68 -4.69 -22.22
C ARG A 186 -10.18 -4.44 -22.39
N GLN A 187 -10.59 -3.72 -23.44
CA GLN A 187 -12.01 -3.50 -23.74
C GLN A 187 -12.76 -4.82 -23.97
N ARG A 188 -12.16 -5.75 -24.72
CA ARG A 188 -12.76 -7.06 -24.99
C ARG A 188 -12.93 -7.90 -23.72
N GLN A 189 -11.93 -7.93 -22.84
CA GLN A 189 -12.01 -8.69 -21.60
C GLN A 189 -13.02 -8.11 -20.59
N GLN A 190 -13.24 -6.79 -20.61
CA GLN A 190 -14.27 -6.16 -19.78
C GLN A 190 -15.70 -6.49 -20.26
N GLY A 191 -15.91 -6.66 -21.57
CA GLY A 191 -17.21 -7.07 -22.13
C GLY A 191 -17.56 -8.55 -21.94
N GLU A 192 -16.56 -9.43 -21.77
CA GLU A 192 -16.77 -10.88 -21.61
C GLU A 192 -17.01 -11.29 -20.14
N PHE A 193 -16.77 -10.42 -19.16
CA PHE A 193 -17.02 -10.69 -17.74
C PHE A 193 -18.52 -10.57 -17.41
N GLY A 194 -19.26 -11.67 -17.58
CA GLY A 194 -20.71 -11.78 -17.31
C GLY A 194 -21.54 -12.32 -18.48
N ALA A 195 -20.98 -12.40 -19.68
CA ALA A 195 -21.69 -12.90 -20.88
C ALA A 195 -21.80 -14.43 -20.96
N LYS A 196 -21.16 -15.18 -20.05
CA LYS A 196 -21.25 -16.64 -19.94
C LYS A 196 -21.73 -17.04 -18.55
N LEU A 197 -23.02 -16.84 -18.28
CA LEU A 197 -23.72 -17.63 -17.27
C LEU A 197 -23.80 -19.08 -17.80
N PRO A 198 -23.47 -20.11 -17.00
CA PRO A 198 -23.80 -21.48 -17.36
C PRO A 198 -25.33 -21.59 -17.41
N SER A 199 -25.90 -21.97 -18.55
CA SER A 199 -27.28 -22.45 -18.58
C SER A 199 -27.30 -23.82 -17.90
N PHE A 200 -27.93 -23.90 -16.73
CA PHE A 200 -28.36 -25.17 -16.15
C PHE A 200 -29.69 -25.57 -16.77
#